data_AF-A0A0F9KEN7-F1
#
_entry.id   AF-A0A0F9KEN7-F1
#
_cell.length_a   1.000
_cell.length_b   1.000
_cell.length_c   1.000
_cell.angle_alpha   90.00
_cell.angle_beta   90.00
_cell.angle_gamma   90.00
#
_symmetry.space_group_name_H-M   'P 1'
#
loop_
_entity.id
_entity.type
_entity.pdbx_description
1 polymer ?
#
loop_
_entity_poly.entity_id
_entity_poly.type
_entity_poly.pdbx_seq_one_letter_code
_entity_poly.pdbx_strand_id
1 'polypeptide(L)'
;SGGTTVAKIKTSGATQFAGFQVDNNVPGQNYFAIIGSGSRAGTLFGLPQASLGMFYSNNVPLVIGTQDAFDLSLGSANVTRMTISSTGEIGIGTALPGSALEVVGEITTSDGSTSVAAYGFAGLAGVGMSLTSTNQLTFLTNGLDRWLIANGGQLRGTSSGSVVRANTGSAAGPAYAFDAAADRGMFASGTGLGWSIATVEVMTLAATDLTLGVDFKHTGTKVGLYSATPVAQAAAYTRNATIVEDRTLLASASATTLNNNNVLAALIADLQAIGILG
;
A
#
# COMPACT_ATOMS: atom_id res chain seq x y z
N SER A 1 -19.03 49.30 40.41
CA SER A 1 -17.85 50.15 40.15
C SER A 1 -16.82 49.33 39.39
N GLY A 2 -16.49 49.70 38.16
CA GLY A 2 -15.44 49.02 37.37
C GLY A 2 -14.07 49.57 37.75
N GLY A 3 -13.29 48.81 38.51
CA GLY A 3 -11.94 49.19 38.92
C GLY A 3 -11.02 47.97 38.98
N THR A 4 -9.76 48.14 38.61
CA THR A 4 -8.75 47.07 38.67
C THR A 4 -8.07 47.10 40.04
N THR A 5 -8.18 46.02 40.82
CA THR A 5 -7.39 45.85 42.05
C THR A 5 -6.12 45.07 41.72
N VAL A 6 -4.96 45.59 42.13
CA VAL A 6 -3.66 44.95 41.87
C VAL A 6 -2.87 44.85 43.17
N ALA A 7 -2.47 43.64 43.55
CA ALA A 7 -1.42 43.41 44.53
C ALA A 7 -0.08 43.23 43.78
N LYS A 8 0.96 43.97 44.17
CA LYS A 8 2.29 43.91 43.55
C LYS A 8 3.34 43.55 44.60
N ILE A 9 4.15 42.52 44.33
CA ILE A 9 5.34 42.19 45.11
C ILE A 9 6.56 42.57 44.26
N LYS A 10 7.48 43.36 44.82
CA LYS A 10 8.72 43.80 44.13
C LYS A 10 9.93 43.46 44.99
N THR A 11 10.99 42.95 44.36
CA THR A 11 12.32 42.77 44.97
C THR A 11 13.35 43.55 44.15
N SER A 12 14.46 43.95 44.76
CA SER A 12 15.51 44.74 44.08
C SER A 12 16.90 44.30 44.54
N GLY A 13 17.76 43.87 43.60
CA GLY A 13 19.13 43.38 43.86
C GLY A 13 19.44 42.12 43.04
N ALA A 14 20.72 41.73 42.95
CA ALA A 14 21.19 40.68 42.03
C ALA A 14 20.82 39.23 42.41
N THR A 15 20.26 38.99 43.60
CA THR A 15 20.05 37.63 44.16
C THR A 15 18.76 37.46 44.99
N GLN A 16 17.75 38.32 44.82
CA GLN A 16 16.52 38.26 45.63
C GLN A 16 15.36 37.54 44.91
N PHE A 17 14.61 36.70 45.63
CA PHE A 17 13.34 36.13 45.17
C PHE A 17 12.15 36.75 45.93
N ALA A 18 11.02 36.91 45.26
CA ALA A 18 9.73 37.18 45.90
C ALA A 18 8.85 35.95 45.71
N GLY A 19 8.36 35.39 46.81
CA GLY A 19 7.47 34.25 46.80
C GLY A 19 6.15 34.59 47.45
N PHE A 20 5.11 33.89 47.01
CA PHE A 20 3.88 33.74 47.77
C PHE A 20 3.80 32.25 48.14
N GLN A 21 3.93 31.94 49.43
CA GLN A 21 3.92 30.58 49.95
C GLN A 21 2.64 30.34 50.73
N VAL A 22 2.00 29.20 50.47
CA VAL A 22 0.82 28.72 51.20
C VAL A 22 1.18 27.36 51.76
N ASP A 23 1.34 27.30 53.08
CA ASP A 23 1.59 26.07 53.82
C ASP A 23 0.33 25.67 54.59
N ASN A 24 0.02 24.38 54.58
CA ASN A 24 -1.02 23.78 55.41
C ASN A 24 -0.46 22.49 55.99
N ASN A 25 -0.60 22.34 57.30
CA ASN A 25 -0.10 21.18 58.06
C ASN A 25 -1.05 19.96 57.97
N VAL A 26 -2.04 20.00 57.06
CA VAL A 26 -2.97 18.91 56.80
C VAL A 26 -2.73 18.37 55.38
N PRO A 27 -2.46 17.06 55.19
CA PRO A 27 -2.25 16.48 53.87
C PRO A 27 -3.42 16.77 52.91
N GLY A 28 -3.11 17.21 51.69
CA GLY A 28 -4.05 17.26 50.57
C GLY A 28 -4.96 18.49 50.46
N GLN A 29 -4.71 19.59 51.20
CA GLN A 29 -5.63 20.74 51.23
C GLN A 29 -5.03 22.11 50.87
N ASN A 30 -3.79 22.16 50.39
CA ASN A 30 -3.27 23.39 49.78
C ASN A 30 -3.83 23.53 48.38
N TYR A 31 -4.74 24.48 48.16
CA TYR A 31 -5.16 24.87 46.83
C TYR A 31 -4.99 26.39 46.67
N PHE A 32 -4.37 26.78 45.57
CA PHE A 32 -4.32 28.16 45.13
C PHE A 32 -5.34 28.32 44.00
N ALA A 33 -6.42 29.07 44.23
CA ALA A 33 -7.45 29.30 43.23
C ALA A 33 -7.33 30.70 42.63
N ILE A 34 -7.31 30.77 41.30
CA ILE A 34 -7.57 32.00 40.56
C ILE A 34 -8.96 31.88 39.93
N ILE A 35 -9.93 32.62 40.46
CA ILE A 35 -11.31 32.62 39.97
C ILE A 35 -11.53 33.94 39.24
N GLY A 36 -11.76 33.88 37.94
CA GLY A 36 -12.18 35.06 37.20
C GLY A 36 -13.66 35.32 37.46
N SER A 37 -13.99 36.49 38.02
CA SER A 37 -15.36 36.97 38.15
C SER A 37 -15.50 38.33 37.50
N GLY A 38 -16.15 38.38 36.33
CA GLY A 38 -16.57 39.64 35.69
C GLY A 38 -16.01 39.89 34.27
N SER A 39 -16.60 40.89 33.62
CA SER A 39 -16.37 41.27 32.23
C SER A 39 -15.17 42.22 32.09
N ARG A 40 -13.98 41.68 31.80
CA ARG A 40 -12.88 42.47 31.24
C ARG A 40 -12.98 42.42 29.71
N ALA A 41 -13.08 43.59 29.08
CA ALA A 41 -13.14 43.69 27.62
C ALA A 41 -11.78 43.36 27.00
N GLY A 42 -11.80 42.62 25.90
CA GLY A 42 -10.61 42.21 25.16
C GLY A 42 -10.32 40.72 25.23
N THR A 43 -9.34 40.29 24.44
CA THR A 43 -8.87 38.90 24.38
C THR A 43 -7.44 38.81 24.88
N LEU A 44 -7.06 37.68 25.45
CA LEU A 44 -5.67 37.33 25.71
C LEU A 44 -5.46 35.89 25.23
N PHE A 45 -4.43 35.66 24.41
CA PHE A 45 -4.21 34.37 23.73
C PHE A 45 -5.44 33.87 22.96
N GLY A 46 -6.21 34.78 22.35
CA GLY A 46 -7.42 34.45 21.61
C GLY A 46 -8.63 34.09 22.48
N LEU A 47 -8.48 34.01 23.81
CA LEU A 47 -9.58 33.78 24.75
C LEU A 47 -10.13 35.11 25.29
N PRO A 48 -11.47 35.27 25.42
CA PRO A 48 -12.05 36.45 26.07
C PRO A 48 -11.55 36.59 27.51
N GLN A 49 -11.14 37.79 27.94
CA GLN A 49 -10.61 38.03 29.29
C GLN A 49 -11.68 38.00 30.40
N ALA A 50 -12.95 37.81 30.04
CA ALA A 50 -14.01 37.62 31.01
C ALA A 50 -13.86 36.25 31.69
N SER A 51 -13.81 36.26 33.03
CA SER A 51 -13.77 35.05 33.87
C SER A 51 -12.54 34.13 33.72
N LEU A 52 -11.41 34.63 33.19
CA LEU A 52 -10.16 33.83 33.10
C LEU A 52 -9.39 33.79 34.43
N GLY A 53 -8.94 32.61 34.84
CA GLY A 53 -7.83 32.43 35.77
C GLY A 53 -6.51 32.36 34.99
N MET A 54 -5.49 33.10 35.40
CA MET A 54 -4.28 33.32 34.59
C MET A 54 -2.98 33.12 35.37
N PHE A 55 -2.07 32.34 34.79
CA PHE A 55 -0.64 32.32 35.13
C PHE A 55 0.16 32.77 33.90
N TYR A 56 0.93 33.86 34.00
CA TYR A 56 1.73 34.38 32.89
C TYR A 56 2.98 35.07 33.41
N SER A 57 4.05 35.04 32.62
CA SER A 57 5.31 35.74 32.87
C SER A 57 5.60 36.71 31.72
N ASN A 58 6.40 37.75 31.97
CA ASN A 58 6.85 38.69 30.92
C ASN A 58 8.36 38.57 30.77
N ASN A 59 8.84 38.34 29.54
CA ASN A 59 10.27 38.28 29.18
C ASN A 59 11.11 37.23 29.96
N VAL A 60 10.47 36.26 30.63
CA VAL A 60 11.09 35.14 31.36
C VAL A 60 10.21 33.89 31.14
N PRO A 61 10.76 32.66 31.03
CA PRO A 61 9.95 31.45 30.94
C PRO A 61 9.02 31.27 32.14
N LEU A 62 7.79 30.79 31.90
CA LEU A 62 6.90 30.30 32.93
C LEU A 62 7.23 28.82 33.19
N VAL A 63 7.57 28.47 34.43
CA VAL A 63 7.79 27.07 34.83
C VAL A 63 6.58 26.60 35.63
N ILE A 64 5.96 25.52 35.15
CA ILE A 64 4.90 24.77 35.85
C ILE A 64 5.36 23.32 35.86
N GLY A 65 5.40 22.71 37.05
CA GLY A 65 5.85 21.33 37.20
C GLY A 65 5.76 20.87 38.65
N THR A 66 6.07 19.59 38.84
CA THR A 66 6.28 18.94 40.13
C THR A 66 7.79 18.84 40.39
N GLN A 67 8.20 18.88 41.66
CA GLN A 67 9.62 18.79 42.03
C GLN A 67 10.05 17.37 42.39
N ASP A 68 9.12 16.55 42.89
CA ASP A 68 9.32 15.15 43.22
C ASP A 68 8.67 14.24 42.17
N ALA A 69 8.70 12.93 42.39
CA ALA A 69 8.14 11.90 41.52
C ALA A 69 6.59 11.88 41.53
N PHE A 70 5.98 13.00 41.16
CA PHE A 70 4.55 13.16 40.95
C PHE A 70 4.27 13.61 39.53
N ASP A 71 3.15 13.16 39.00
CA ASP A 71 2.72 13.52 37.66
C ASP A 71 2.18 14.95 37.62
N LEU A 72 2.41 15.66 36.52
CA LEU A 72 1.68 16.88 36.21
C LEU A 72 0.39 16.54 35.46
N SER A 73 -0.76 16.85 36.04
CA SER A 73 -2.08 16.58 35.44
C SER A 73 -2.79 17.86 35.02
N LEU A 74 -3.29 17.89 33.79
CA LEU A 74 -4.19 18.91 33.26
C LEU A 74 -5.56 18.29 33.03
N GLY A 75 -6.62 18.93 33.56
CA GLY A 75 -7.95 18.32 33.58
C GLY A 75 -9.08 19.27 33.21
N SER A 76 -10.21 18.69 32.83
CA SER A 76 -11.47 19.39 32.63
C SER A 76 -12.64 18.47 33.02
N ALA A 77 -13.71 19.05 33.56
CA ALA A 77 -14.86 18.32 34.10
C ALA A 77 -14.47 17.27 35.17
N ASN A 78 -13.53 17.62 36.07
CA ASN A 78 -12.99 16.74 37.13
C ASN A 78 -12.34 15.45 36.59
N VAL A 79 -11.82 15.48 35.37
CA VAL A 79 -11.13 14.35 34.74
C VAL A 79 -9.81 14.83 34.16
N THR A 80 -8.72 14.10 34.41
CA THR A 80 -7.43 14.34 33.78
C THR A 80 -7.52 14.07 32.28
N ARG A 81 -7.14 15.07 31.46
CA ARG A 81 -7.16 15.00 30.00
C ARG A 81 -5.77 14.88 29.41
N MET A 82 -4.76 15.43 30.09
CA MET A 82 -3.36 15.31 29.73
C MET A 82 -2.53 15.09 30.99
N THR A 83 -1.57 14.17 30.92
CA THR A 83 -0.64 13.85 32.00
C THR A 83 0.78 13.95 31.48
N ILE A 84 1.68 14.52 32.26
CA ILE A 84 3.11 14.27 32.15
C ILE A 84 3.49 13.42 33.36
N SER A 85 3.86 12.17 33.14
CA SER A 85 4.23 11.28 34.23
C SER A 85 5.50 11.76 34.93
N SER A 86 5.72 11.29 36.15
CA SER A 86 6.99 11.47 36.88
C SER A 86 8.21 10.89 36.16
N THR A 87 8.01 10.00 35.18
CA THR A 87 9.04 9.46 34.27
C THR A 87 9.27 10.32 33.02
N GLY A 88 8.45 11.37 32.80
CA GLY A 88 8.56 12.28 31.67
C GLY A 88 7.75 11.89 30.42
N GLU A 89 6.86 10.90 30.54
CA GLU A 89 6.00 10.41 29.46
C GLU A 89 4.72 11.25 29.36
N ILE A 90 4.29 11.56 28.15
CA ILE A 90 3.11 12.40 27.91
C ILE A 90 1.91 11.52 27.54
N GLY A 91 0.86 11.57 28.34
CA GLY A 91 -0.44 10.95 28.05
C GLY A 91 -1.47 11.99 27.63
N ILE A 92 -2.24 11.73 26.57
CA ILE A 92 -3.45 12.45 26.20
C ILE A 92 -4.61 11.46 26.24
N GLY A 93 -5.61 11.70 27.10
CA GLY A 93 -6.71 10.76 27.34
C GLY A 93 -6.34 9.53 28.16
N THR A 94 -5.09 9.42 28.64
CA THR A 94 -4.61 8.40 29.57
C THR A 94 -3.86 9.05 30.72
N ALA A 95 -4.05 8.52 31.93
CA ALA A 95 -3.30 8.94 33.11
C ALA A 95 -2.01 8.14 33.33
N LEU A 96 -1.85 7.00 32.66
CA LEU A 96 -0.73 6.08 32.81
C LEU A 96 -0.14 5.80 31.43
N PRO A 97 0.57 6.77 30.82
CA PRO A 97 1.21 6.54 29.52
C PRO A 97 2.24 5.41 29.64
N GLY A 98 2.23 4.47 28.69
CA GLY A 98 3.20 3.38 28.58
C GLY A 98 4.33 3.65 27.58
N SER A 99 4.41 4.88 27.05
CA SER A 99 5.41 5.31 26.09
C SER A 99 5.63 6.82 26.18
N ALA A 100 6.72 7.32 25.57
CA ALA A 100 7.07 8.74 25.59
C ALA A 100 5.93 9.70 25.20
N LEU A 101 5.07 9.28 24.26
CA LEU A 101 3.82 9.95 23.93
C LEU A 101 2.74 8.91 23.63
N GLU A 102 1.67 8.89 24.44
CA GLU A 102 0.50 8.05 24.24
C GLU A 102 -0.76 8.91 24.10
N VAL A 103 -1.53 8.67 23.04
CA VAL A 103 -2.80 9.36 22.79
C VAL A 103 -3.92 8.32 22.68
N VAL A 104 -4.88 8.38 23.59
CA VAL A 104 -6.10 7.56 23.54
C VAL A 104 -7.15 8.31 22.72
N GLY A 105 -7.22 7.98 21.44
CA GLY A 105 -8.18 8.58 20.50
C GLY A 105 -7.61 8.75 19.10
N GLU A 106 -8.37 9.47 18.27
CA GLU A 106 -7.95 9.82 16.90
C GLU A 106 -6.98 11.01 16.90
N ILE A 107 -5.95 10.94 16.05
CA ILE A 107 -5.05 12.06 15.75
C ILE A 107 -5.33 12.51 14.32
N THR A 108 -5.82 13.74 14.17
CA THR A 108 -5.98 14.38 12.85
C THR A 108 -4.79 15.31 12.60
N THR A 109 -4.15 15.18 11.45
CA THR A 109 -3.06 16.05 10.99
C THR A 109 -3.49 16.80 9.73
N SER A 110 -2.85 17.94 9.44
CA SER A 110 -3.01 18.58 8.13
C SER A 110 -2.41 17.70 7.03
N ASP A 111 -2.86 17.90 5.79
CA ASP A 111 -2.20 17.31 4.63
C ASP A 111 -0.70 17.68 4.64
N GLY A 112 0.16 16.70 4.39
CA GLY A 112 1.58 16.94 4.17
C GLY A 112 1.89 17.13 2.69
N SER A 113 3.15 17.41 2.38
CA SER A 113 3.66 17.56 1.02
C SER A 113 4.74 16.52 0.71
N THR A 114 5.27 16.57 -0.51
CA THR A 114 6.43 15.75 -0.88
C THR A 114 7.68 16.10 -0.07
N SER A 115 7.84 17.35 0.38
CA SER A 115 9.00 17.78 1.20
C SER A 115 8.78 17.57 2.70
N VAL A 116 7.54 17.60 3.17
CA VAL A 116 7.18 17.47 4.59
C VAL A 116 6.00 16.52 4.72
N ALA A 117 6.27 15.26 5.04
CA ALA A 117 5.23 14.25 5.23
C ALA A 117 4.32 14.60 6.43
N ALA A 118 3.03 14.26 6.34
CA ALA A 118 2.09 14.40 7.46
C ALA A 118 2.50 13.53 8.65
N TYR A 119 3.03 12.33 8.36
CA TYR A 119 3.70 11.45 9.31
C TYR A 119 5.13 11.19 8.83
N GLY A 120 6.10 11.87 9.42
CA GLY A 120 7.50 11.81 9.03
C GLY A 120 8.41 11.25 10.13
N PHE A 121 9.66 11.02 9.75
CA PHE A 121 10.71 10.59 10.66
C PHE A 121 11.67 11.75 10.96
N ALA A 122 12.14 11.85 12.20
CA ALA A 122 13.03 12.92 12.62
C ALA A 122 14.29 13.00 11.75
N GLY A 123 14.61 14.19 11.26
CA GLY A 123 15.79 14.44 10.43
C GLY A 123 15.68 13.98 8.97
N LEU A 124 14.56 13.37 8.55
CA LEU A 124 14.38 12.83 7.21
C LEU A 124 13.32 13.60 6.41
N ALA A 125 13.75 14.67 5.74
CA ALA A 125 12.87 15.42 4.86
C ALA A 125 12.38 14.55 3.68
N GLY A 126 11.09 14.61 3.38
CA GLY A 126 10.46 13.85 2.30
C GLY A 126 10.47 12.33 2.46
N VAL A 127 10.57 11.82 3.69
CA VAL A 127 10.38 10.39 4.03
C VAL A 127 9.21 10.27 5.00
N GLY A 128 8.19 9.50 4.64
CA GLY A 128 7.02 9.31 5.51
C GLY A 128 5.73 8.93 4.77
N MET A 129 4.60 9.32 5.35
CA MET A 129 3.26 9.15 4.80
C MET A 129 2.53 10.49 4.70
N SER A 130 1.78 10.71 3.63
CA SER A 130 1.05 11.95 3.41
C SER A 130 -0.17 11.77 2.50
N LEU A 131 -1.06 12.77 2.50
CA LEU A 131 -2.12 12.96 1.52
C LEU A 131 -1.64 13.98 0.47
N THR A 132 -0.87 13.56 -0.54
CA THR A 132 -0.39 14.46 -1.62
C THR A 132 -1.48 14.78 -2.66
N SER A 133 -2.64 14.14 -2.54
CA SER A 133 -3.86 14.39 -3.30
C SER A 133 -5.07 13.98 -2.45
N THR A 134 -6.24 14.56 -2.74
CA THR A 134 -7.47 14.26 -2.00
C THR A 134 -7.79 12.77 -2.03
N ASN A 135 -8.08 12.20 -0.86
CA ASN A 135 -8.45 10.79 -0.66
C ASN A 135 -7.41 9.79 -1.19
N GLN A 136 -6.12 10.14 -1.17
CA GLN A 136 -5.04 9.21 -1.53
C GLN A 136 -3.96 9.18 -0.45
N LEU A 137 -3.70 8.00 0.11
CA LEU A 137 -2.62 7.80 1.06
C LEU A 137 -1.33 7.46 0.31
N THR A 138 -0.30 8.28 0.47
CA THR A 138 0.97 8.17 -0.24
C THR A 138 2.13 7.87 0.71
N PHE A 139 3.04 7.00 0.28
CA PHE A 139 4.34 6.75 0.88
C PHE A 139 5.43 7.51 0.12
N LEU A 140 6.22 8.27 0.86
CA LEU A 140 7.21 9.20 0.32
C LEU A 140 8.61 8.78 0.73
N THR A 141 9.56 8.97 -0.19
CA THR A 141 11.00 8.92 0.14
C THR A 141 11.77 9.85 -0.79
N ASN A 142 12.85 10.46 -0.30
CA ASN A 142 13.67 11.42 -1.06
C ASN A 142 12.84 12.54 -1.70
N GLY A 143 11.76 12.96 -1.05
CA GLY A 143 10.92 14.04 -1.58
C GLY A 143 10.03 13.65 -2.75
N LEU A 144 9.78 12.35 -2.95
CA LEU A 144 9.00 11.83 -4.07
C LEU A 144 7.95 10.84 -3.59
N ASP A 145 6.77 10.90 -4.20
CA ASP A 145 5.72 9.91 -4.04
C ASP A 145 6.22 8.59 -4.64
N ARG A 146 6.36 7.53 -3.85
CA ARG A 146 6.79 6.21 -4.34
C ARG A 146 5.61 5.29 -4.55
N TRP A 147 4.71 5.21 -3.58
CA TRP A 147 3.55 4.32 -3.65
C TRP A 147 2.35 5.07 -3.12
N LEU A 148 1.17 4.85 -3.69
CA LEU A 148 -0.07 5.40 -3.16
C LEU A 148 -1.19 4.38 -3.18
N ILE A 149 -2.13 4.53 -2.25
CA ILE A 149 -3.46 3.92 -2.34
C ILE A 149 -4.36 4.97 -2.98
N ALA A 150 -4.82 4.69 -4.20
CA ALA A 150 -5.72 5.58 -4.91
C ALA A 150 -7.11 5.61 -4.26
N ASN A 151 -7.93 6.61 -4.58
CA ASN A 151 -9.32 6.69 -4.10
C ASN A 151 -10.15 5.43 -4.46
N GLY A 152 -9.78 4.74 -5.55
CA GLY A 152 -10.38 3.44 -5.92
C GLY A 152 -9.85 2.23 -5.14
N GLY A 153 -9.01 2.43 -4.12
CA GLY A 153 -8.40 1.37 -3.31
C GLY A 153 -7.20 0.68 -3.94
N GLN A 154 -6.76 1.09 -5.14
CA GLN A 154 -5.63 0.44 -5.82
C GLN A 154 -4.30 0.92 -5.23
N LEU A 155 -3.42 -0.04 -4.91
CA LEU A 155 -2.01 0.27 -4.71
C LEU A 155 -1.36 0.57 -6.07
N ARG A 156 -0.82 1.78 -6.23
CA ARG A 156 -0.20 2.24 -7.48
C ARG A 156 1.23 2.68 -7.22
N GLY A 157 2.11 2.23 -8.10
CA GLY A 157 3.39 2.89 -8.30
C GLY A 157 3.20 4.25 -8.97
N THR A 158 4.11 5.17 -8.72
CA THR A 158 4.20 6.46 -9.41
C THR A 158 5.27 6.39 -10.50
N SER A 159 5.35 7.45 -11.32
CA SER A 159 6.45 7.63 -12.27
C SER A 159 7.82 7.82 -11.62
N SER A 160 7.88 7.93 -10.28
CA SER A 160 9.12 8.15 -9.52
C SER A 160 9.84 6.86 -9.10
N GLY A 161 9.50 5.72 -9.72
CA GLY A 161 10.33 4.50 -9.65
C GLY A 161 9.86 3.45 -8.65
N SER A 162 8.60 3.06 -8.73
CA SER A 162 8.02 2.00 -7.89
C SER A 162 8.15 0.64 -8.54
N VAL A 163 8.76 -0.31 -7.86
CA VAL A 163 8.92 -1.69 -8.32
C VAL A 163 8.47 -2.62 -7.20
N VAL A 164 7.69 -3.65 -7.54
CA VAL A 164 7.45 -4.75 -6.61
C VAL A 164 8.51 -5.81 -6.83
N ARG A 165 9.34 -6.06 -5.82
CA ARG A 165 10.31 -7.16 -5.78
C ARG A 165 9.79 -8.16 -4.76
N ALA A 166 9.59 -9.41 -5.16
CA ALA A 166 9.14 -10.47 -4.26
C ALA A 166 10.22 -11.55 -4.11
N ASN A 167 10.20 -12.28 -2.99
CA ASN A 167 11.08 -13.44 -2.77
C ASN A 167 10.78 -14.57 -3.77
N THR A 168 11.71 -15.53 -3.91
CA THR A 168 11.46 -16.76 -4.68
C THR A 168 10.37 -17.59 -3.99
N GLY A 169 9.13 -17.50 -4.49
CA GLY A 169 7.99 -18.28 -4.01
C GLY A 169 8.00 -19.72 -4.55
N SER A 170 6.90 -20.45 -4.31
CA SER A 170 6.67 -21.81 -4.83
C SER A 170 5.22 -22.00 -5.25
N ALA A 171 4.86 -23.13 -5.85
CA ALA A 171 3.48 -23.40 -6.24
C ALA A 171 2.49 -23.46 -5.03
N ALA A 172 2.97 -23.91 -3.87
CA ALA A 172 2.19 -23.95 -2.63
C ALA A 172 2.19 -22.62 -1.85
N GLY A 173 2.98 -21.64 -2.31
CA GLY A 173 3.13 -20.32 -1.69
C GLY A 173 3.74 -19.35 -2.70
N PRO A 174 2.96 -18.88 -3.68
CA PRO A 174 3.47 -18.04 -4.73
C PRO A 174 3.86 -16.66 -4.19
N ALA A 175 4.85 -16.02 -4.81
CA ALA A 175 5.37 -14.73 -4.37
C ALA A 175 4.32 -13.61 -4.49
N TYR A 176 3.41 -13.75 -5.44
CA TYR A 176 2.21 -12.93 -5.60
C TYR A 176 0.99 -13.85 -5.59
N ALA A 177 0.19 -13.81 -4.53
CA ALA A 177 -1.08 -14.52 -4.49
C ALA A 177 -2.22 -13.64 -5.03
N PHE A 178 -3.16 -14.26 -5.74
CA PHE A 178 -4.44 -13.66 -6.08
C PHE A 178 -5.46 -14.09 -5.02
N ASP A 179 -6.21 -13.12 -4.48
CA ASP A 179 -7.23 -13.33 -3.45
C ASP A 179 -6.70 -13.93 -2.12
N ALA A 180 -7.58 -14.51 -1.31
CA ALA A 180 -7.24 -15.09 0.00
C ALA A 180 -6.64 -16.51 -0.10
N ALA A 181 -6.61 -17.12 -1.28
CA ALA A 181 -6.02 -18.44 -1.48
C ALA A 181 -4.50 -18.38 -1.53
N ALA A 182 -3.86 -19.10 -0.62
CA ALA A 182 -2.41 -19.13 -0.45
C ALA A 182 -1.64 -19.80 -1.61
N ASP A 183 -2.33 -20.32 -2.63
CA ASP A 183 -1.77 -21.22 -3.65
C ASP A 183 -2.16 -20.85 -5.09
N ARG A 184 -2.85 -19.72 -5.28
CA ARG A 184 -3.16 -19.14 -6.60
C ARG A 184 -2.29 -17.93 -6.84
N GLY A 185 -1.37 -17.95 -7.80
CA GLY A 185 -0.46 -16.82 -7.94
C GLY A 185 0.67 -16.94 -8.95
N MET A 186 1.63 -16.01 -8.83
CA MET A 186 2.85 -15.91 -9.62
C MET A 186 4.08 -16.02 -8.72
N PHE A 187 5.11 -16.73 -9.16
CA PHE A 187 6.36 -16.86 -8.41
C PHE A 187 7.56 -17.02 -9.35
N ALA A 188 8.76 -16.81 -8.83
CA ALA A 188 9.98 -17.17 -9.55
C ALA A 188 10.23 -18.68 -9.38
N SER A 189 10.30 -19.41 -10.49
CA SER A 189 10.58 -20.85 -10.53
C SER A 189 12.01 -21.06 -11.04
N GLY A 190 12.99 -21.18 -10.13
CA GLY A 190 14.40 -21.20 -10.50
C GLY A 190 14.86 -19.90 -11.19
N THR A 191 15.27 -19.98 -12.46
CA THR A 191 15.61 -18.81 -13.31
C THR A 191 14.42 -18.29 -14.13
N GLY A 192 13.24 -18.88 -13.96
CA GLY A 192 12.02 -18.59 -14.73
C GLY A 192 10.89 -17.98 -13.91
N LEU A 193 9.74 -17.80 -14.56
CA LEU A 193 8.49 -17.34 -13.96
C LEU A 193 7.46 -18.47 -13.98
N GLY A 194 6.89 -18.78 -12.82
CA GLY A 194 5.86 -19.80 -12.63
C GLY A 194 4.51 -19.18 -12.23
N TRP A 195 3.43 -19.86 -12.59
CA TRP A 195 2.06 -19.58 -12.14
C TRP A 195 1.48 -20.82 -11.49
N SER A 196 0.77 -20.65 -10.38
CA SER A 196 0.17 -21.76 -9.63
C SER A 196 -1.32 -21.62 -9.39
N ILE A 197 -1.99 -22.76 -9.26
CA ILE A 197 -3.36 -22.93 -8.77
C ILE A 197 -3.41 -24.22 -7.95
N ALA A 198 -4.08 -24.20 -6.80
CA ALA A 198 -4.33 -25.42 -6.00
C ALA A 198 -3.04 -26.17 -5.65
N THR A 199 -1.97 -25.44 -5.30
CA THR A 199 -0.60 -25.92 -5.01
C THR A 199 0.18 -26.51 -6.19
N VAL A 200 -0.40 -26.47 -7.39
CA VAL A 200 0.19 -26.99 -8.63
C VAL A 200 0.73 -25.84 -9.47
N GLU A 201 1.98 -25.96 -9.95
CA GLU A 201 2.50 -25.07 -11.00
C GLU A 201 1.83 -25.43 -12.32
N VAL A 202 1.02 -24.51 -12.85
CA VAL A 202 0.22 -24.72 -14.06
C VAL A 202 0.88 -24.15 -15.32
N MET A 203 1.84 -23.24 -15.16
CA MET A 203 2.59 -22.64 -16.26
C MET A 203 3.96 -22.21 -15.76
N THR A 204 4.99 -22.41 -16.57
CA THR A 204 6.37 -21.98 -16.31
C THR A 204 6.97 -21.39 -17.58
N LEU A 205 7.69 -20.28 -17.45
CA LEU A 205 8.55 -19.72 -18.49
C LEU A 205 9.99 -19.76 -17.98
N ALA A 206 10.82 -20.66 -18.49
CA ALA A 206 12.26 -20.62 -18.21
C ALA A 206 13.00 -19.66 -19.14
N ALA A 207 14.24 -19.30 -18.77
CA ALA A 207 15.08 -18.33 -19.49
C ALA A 207 15.36 -18.70 -20.97
N THR A 208 15.18 -19.97 -21.36
CA THR A 208 15.41 -20.49 -22.72
C THR A 208 14.12 -20.77 -23.49
N ASP A 209 12.95 -20.63 -22.87
CA ASP A 209 11.72 -21.24 -23.39
C ASP A 209 11.00 -20.38 -24.44
N LEU A 210 11.32 -19.09 -24.60
CA LEU A 210 10.60 -18.25 -25.58
C LEU A 210 11.50 -17.44 -26.52
N THR A 211 11.61 -17.94 -27.76
CA THR A 211 12.10 -17.21 -28.94
C THR A 211 11.11 -17.37 -30.09
N LEU A 212 10.56 -16.28 -30.66
CA LEU A 212 9.68 -16.36 -31.83
C LEU A 212 10.35 -15.69 -33.04
N GLY A 213 11.03 -16.48 -33.86
CA GLY A 213 11.86 -16.00 -34.97
C GLY A 213 11.21 -15.92 -36.35
N VAL A 214 9.94 -16.31 -36.54
CA VAL A 214 9.26 -16.45 -37.86
C VAL A 214 7.72 -16.40 -37.76
N ASP A 215 7.02 -16.35 -38.91
CA ASP A 215 5.54 -16.45 -39.02
C ASP A 215 4.98 -17.80 -38.52
N PHE A 216 3.88 -17.74 -37.76
CA PHE A 216 3.08 -18.90 -37.36
C PHE A 216 2.40 -19.54 -38.59
N LYS A 217 3.04 -20.52 -39.24
CA LYS A 217 2.36 -21.34 -40.26
C LYS A 217 1.46 -22.40 -39.61
N HIS A 218 0.16 -22.13 -39.61
CA HIS A 218 -0.90 -23.10 -39.33
C HIS A 218 -1.23 -23.95 -40.58
N THR A 219 -1.26 -25.28 -40.47
CA THR A 219 -1.80 -26.17 -41.54
C THR A 219 -2.65 -27.30 -40.96
N GLY A 220 -3.52 -26.97 -40.00
CA GLY A 220 -4.42 -27.92 -39.35
C GLY A 220 -5.08 -27.32 -38.12
N THR A 221 -6.25 -27.82 -37.75
CA THR A 221 -7.29 -27.17 -36.92
C THR A 221 -6.97 -26.90 -35.44
N LYS A 222 -5.69 -26.82 -35.03
CA LYS A 222 -5.25 -26.25 -33.73
C LYS A 222 -3.73 -26.11 -33.71
N VAL A 223 -3.24 -24.97 -33.20
CA VAL A 223 -1.83 -24.75 -32.86
C VAL A 223 -1.62 -25.17 -31.39
N GLY A 224 -0.74 -26.12 -31.14
CA GLY A 224 -0.41 -26.59 -29.79
C GLY A 224 1.07 -26.95 -29.66
N LEU A 225 1.64 -26.72 -28.46
CA LEU A 225 2.98 -27.16 -28.07
C LEU A 225 2.81 -28.42 -27.23
N TYR A 226 3.22 -29.58 -27.75
CA TYR A 226 3.11 -30.87 -27.04
C TYR A 226 4.49 -31.29 -26.50
N SER A 227 4.55 -31.75 -25.24
CA SER A 227 5.76 -32.21 -24.54
C SER A 227 6.15 -33.68 -24.81
N ALA A 228 5.43 -34.34 -25.71
CA ALA A 228 5.79 -35.63 -26.28
C ALA A 228 5.39 -35.64 -27.75
N THR A 229 6.19 -36.32 -28.58
CA THR A 229 5.89 -36.51 -30.00
C THR A 229 4.46 -37.05 -30.13
N PRO A 230 3.53 -36.32 -30.77
CA PRO A 230 2.25 -36.92 -31.13
C PRO A 230 2.58 -38.17 -31.94
N VAL A 231 2.12 -39.33 -31.47
CA VAL A 231 2.29 -40.59 -32.23
C VAL A 231 1.77 -40.28 -33.62
N ALA A 232 2.65 -40.35 -34.61
CA ALA A 232 2.26 -40.10 -36.00
C ALA A 232 0.99 -40.92 -36.24
N GLN A 233 -0.10 -40.25 -36.64
CA GLN A 233 -1.26 -40.96 -37.16
C GLN A 233 -0.70 -41.88 -38.23
N ALA A 234 -0.84 -43.20 -38.02
CA ALA A 234 -0.09 -44.19 -38.76
C ALA A 234 -0.15 -43.85 -40.25
N ALA A 235 1.01 -43.70 -40.88
CA ALA A 235 1.09 -43.68 -42.32
C ALA A 235 0.61 -45.06 -42.81
N ALA A 236 -0.71 -45.22 -42.93
CA ALA A 236 -1.35 -46.43 -43.44
C ALA A 236 -1.24 -46.51 -44.97
N TYR A 237 -0.11 -46.06 -45.51
CA TYR A 237 0.30 -46.33 -46.86
C TYR A 237 1.69 -46.95 -46.82
N THR A 238 1.72 -48.25 -46.53
CA THR A 238 2.80 -49.09 -47.05
C THR A 238 2.71 -48.98 -48.57
N ARG A 239 3.65 -48.26 -49.21
CA ARG A 239 3.70 -48.11 -50.67
C ARG A 239 3.80 -49.50 -51.30
N ASN A 240 2.69 -50.00 -51.83
CA ASN A 240 2.67 -51.26 -52.56
C ASN A 240 1.74 -51.15 -53.78
N ALA A 241 2.00 -50.16 -54.63
CA ALA A 241 1.56 -50.14 -56.02
C ALA A 241 2.36 -49.09 -56.79
N THR A 242 2.94 -49.51 -57.90
CA THR A 242 3.66 -48.72 -58.90
C THR A 242 2.77 -47.58 -59.42
N ILE A 243 2.97 -46.34 -58.96
CA ILE A 243 2.29 -45.16 -59.49
C ILE A 243 3.29 -44.36 -60.33
N VAL A 244 2.86 -44.02 -61.54
CA VAL A 244 3.50 -43.09 -62.48
C VAL A 244 3.69 -41.73 -61.79
N GLU A 245 4.94 -41.30 -61.64
CA GLU A 245 5.34 -40.20 -60.74
C GLU A 245 5.00 -38.78 -61.22
N ASP A 246 4.33 -38.61 -62.36
CA ASP A 246 4.06 -37.28 -62.88
C ASP A 246 2.57 -37.00 -63.15
N ARG A 247 2.03 -36.02 -62.39
CA ARG A 247 0.67 -35.51 -62.52
C ARG A 247 0.51 -34.55 -63.72
N THR A 248 1.55 -34.40 -64.55
CA THR A 248 1.48 -33.65 -65.81
C THR A 248 0.79 -34.41 -66.95
N LEU A 249 0.54 -35.72 -66.79
CA LEU A 249 -0.26 -36.49 -67.75
C LEU A 249 -1.77 -36.14 -67.74
N LEU A 250 -2.23 -35.32 -66.78
CA LEU A 250 -3.62 -34.81 -66.71
C LEU A 250 -3.98 -33.78 -67.80
N ALA A 251 -3.03 -33.36 -68.64
CA ALA A 251 -3.30 -32.44 -69.75
C ALA A 251 -2.65 -32.85 -71.08
N SER A 252 -2.19 -34.11 -71.23
CA SER A 252 -1.70 -34.55 -72.54
C SER A 252 -2.89 -34.91 -73.43
N ALA A 253 -2.89 -34.41 -74.66
CA ALA A 253 -3.96 -34.52 -75.66
C ALA A 253 -4.29 -35.97 -76.12
N SER A 254 -3.86 -36.99 -75.37
CA SER A 254 -4.19 -38.42 -75.51
C SER A 254 -5.03 -38.98 -74.36
N ALA A 255 -5.62 -38.13 -73.51
CA ALA A 255 -6.61 -38.56 -72.53
C ALA A 255 -7.89 -39.05 -73.25
N THR A 256 -7.90 -40.33 -73.60
CA THR A 256 -9.10 -41.01 -74.07
C THR A 256 -10.22 -40.84 -73.05
N THR A 257 -11.47 -40.80 -73.49
CA THR A 257 -12.66 -40.69 -72.61
C THR A 257 -12.62 -41.70 -71.45
N LEU A 258 -11.98 -42.85 -71.66
CA LEU A 258 -11.76 -43.88 -70.66
C LEU A 258 -10.90 -43.41 -69.48
N ASN A 259 -9.82 -42.65 -69.72
CA ASN A 259 -8.94 -42.18 -68.65
C ASN A 259 -9.62 -41.13 -67.77
N ASN A 260 -10.37 -40.21 -68.39
CA ASN A 260 -11.13 -39.20 -67.63
C ASN A 260 -12.26 -39.84 -66.83
N ASN A 261 -12.94 -40.85 -67.38
CA ASN A 261 -13.97 -41.59 -66.66
C ASN A 261 -13.39 -42.39 -65.49
N ASN A 262 -12.17 -42.93 -65.61
CA ASN A 262 -11.51 -43.64 -64.51
C ASN A 262 -11.07 -42.71 -63.39
N VAL A 263 -10.54 -41.52 -63.71
CA VAL A 263 -10.18 -40.50 -62.70
C VAL A 263 -11.43 -39.95 -62.03
N LEU A 264 -12.49 -39.68 -62.79
CA LEU A 264 -13.75 -39.21 -62.24
C LEU A 264 -14.42 -40.29 -61.38
N ALA A 265 -14.36 -41.57 -61.78
CA ALA A 265 -14.87 -42.68 -60.99
C ALA A 265 -14.10 -42.87 -59.67
N ALA A 266 -12.77 -42.72 -59.70
CA ALA A 266 -11.95 -42.76 -58.49
C ALA A 266 -12.28 -41.60 -57.55
N LEU A 267 -12.41 -40.38 -58.09
CA LEU A 267 -12.81 -39.21 -57.30
C LEU A 267 -14.21 -39.37 -56.72
N ILE A 268 -15.18 -39.88 -57.49
CA ILE A 268 -16.55 -40.13 -57.00
C ILE A 268 -16.54 -41.19 -55.90
N ALA A 269 -15.79 -42.29 -56.07
CA ALA A 269 -15.66 -43.32 -55.05
C ALA A 269 -15.03 -42.80 -53.76
N ASP A 270 -13.99 -41.98 -53.86
CA ASP A 270 -13.35 -41.35 -52.70
C ASP A 270 -14.31 -40.38 -51.99
N LEU A 271 -15.06 -39.57 -52.75
CA LEU A 271 -16.04 -38.64 -52.20
C LEU A 271 -17.26 -39.33 -51.58
N GLN A 272 -17.69 -40.48 -52.11
CA GLN A 272 -18.71 -41.33 -51.50
C GLN A 272 -18.21 -42.01 -50.23
N ALA A 273 -16.96 -42.48 -50.21
CA ALA A 273 -16.36 -43.13 -49.04
C ALA A 273 -16.22 -42.18 -47.84
N ILE A 274 -16.04 -40.87 -48.09
CA ILE A 274 -16.00 -39.84 -47.05
C ILE A 274 -17.37 -39.16 -46.80
N GLY A 275 -18.45 -39.68 -47.41
CA GLY A 275 -19.82 -39.24 -47.17
C GLY A 275 -20.18 -37.87 -47.71
N ILE A 276 -19.40 -37.32 -48.65
CA ILE A 276 -19.67 -36.03 -49.30
C ILE A 276 -20.65 -36.20 -50.47
N LEU A 277 -20.60 -37.35 -51.16
CA LEU A 277 -21.58 -37.74 -52.18
C LEU A 277 -22.40 -38.92 -51.65
N GLY A 278 -23.71 -38.90 -51.95
CA GLY A 278 -24.62 -40.01 -51.68
C GLY A 278 -24.43 -41.19 -52.63
#